data_AF-A0A9D3V8V2-F1
#
_entry.id   AF-A0A9D3V8V2-F1
#
_cell.length_a   1.000
_cell.length_b   1.000
_cell.length_c   1.000
_cell.angle_alpha   90.00
_cell.angle_beta   90.00
_cell.angle_gamma   90.00
#
_symmetry.space_group_name_H-M   'P 1'
#
loop_
_entity.id
_entity.type
_entity.pdbx_description
1 polymer ?
#
loop_
_entity_poly.entity_id
_entity_poly.type
_entity_poly.pdbx_seq_one_letter_code
_entity_poly.pdbx_strand_id
1 'polypeptide(L)'
;MIIPVRCFTCGKVIGNKWDTYLDLLQADYTEGDALDALGLVRYCCRRMLMTHVDLIEKLLNYNSMLSSFLAFILFGLPLYLMLLFILVLALFRIAFSTYCLFFFIVGSIGEVGDQLRKHVESKGLLQFV
;
A
#
# COMPACT_ATOMS: atom_id res chain seq x y z
N MET A 1 -0.44 -16.06 24.79
CA MET A 1 -1.43 -17.06 24.30
C MET A 1 -2.50 -17.15 25.36
N ILE A 2 -3.77 -17.39 24.98
CA ILE A 2 -4.97 -17.21 25.83
C ILE A 2 -4.79 -17.72 27.27
N ILE A 3 -5.45 -17.04 28.21
CA ILE A 3 -5.44 -17.40 29.63
C ILE A 3 -5.95 -18.80 29.85
N PRO A 4 -5.27 -19.61 30.70
CA PRO A 4 -5.76 -20.92 31.03
C PRO A 4 -7.12 -20.83 31.74
N VAL A 5 -8.09 -21.64 31.29
CA VAL A 5 -9.45 -21.67 31.86
C VAL A 5 -9.42 -21.93 33.37
N ARG A 6 -8.49 -22.78 33.83
CA ARG A 6 -8.26 -23.11 35.25
C ARG A 6 -6.79 -22.96 35.61
N CYS A 7 -6.51 -22.69 36.89
CA CYS A 7 -5.14 -22.70 37.41
C CYS A 7 -4.53 -24.11 37.36
N PHE A 8 -3.29 -24.23 36.89
CA PHE A 8 -2.56 -25.49 36.82
C PHE A 8 -2.31 -26.15 38.18
N THR A 9 -2.26 -25.37 39.27
CA THR A 9 -2.00 -25.90 40.62
C THR A 9 -3.29 -26.07 41.42
N CYS A 10 -4.12 -25.02 41.48
CA CYS A 10 -5.28 -24.98 42.38
C CYS A 10 -6.58 -25.50 41.73
N GLY A 11 -6.65 -25.64 40.41
CA GLY A 11 -7.87 -26.02 39.67
C GLY A 11 -9.00 -24.98 39.70
N LYS A 12 -8.81 -23.84 40.39
CA LYS A 12 -9.75 -22.73 40.45
C LYS A 12 -9.94 -22.14 39.05
N VAL A 13 -11.17 -21.75 38.72
CA VAL A 13 -11.49 -21.07 37.46
C VAL A 13 -10.88 -19.67 37.47
N ILE A 14 -10.11 -19.35 36.42
CA ILE A 14 -9.39 -18.07 36.27
C ILE A 14 -9.78 -17.36 34.98
N GLY A 15 -10.13 -18.08 33.91
CA GLY A 15 -10.41 -17.49 32.60
C GLY A 15 -11.50 -16.41 32.60
N ASN A 16 -12.43 -16.43 33.55
CA ASN A 16 -13.51 -15.45 33.67
C ASN A 16 -13.12 -14.15 34.41
N LYS A 17 -11.88 -14.04 34.90
CA LYS A 17 -11.41 -12.92 35.73
C LYS A 17 -10.47 -11.96 35.02
N TRP A 18 -10.14 -12.24 33.76
CA TRP A 18 -9.17 -11.42 33.03
C TRP A 18 -9.70 -10.04 32.69
N ASP A 19 -10.91 -10.00 32.12
CA ASP A 19 -11.50 -8.73 31.69
C ASP A 19 -11.68 -7.79 32.88
N THR A 20 -12.17 -8.33 33.99
CA THR A 20 -12.30 -7.58 35.26
C THR A 20 -10.95 -7.16 35.85
N TYR A 21 -9.88 -7.94 35.65
CA TYR A 21 -8.53 -7.52 36.03
C TYR A 21 -8.04 -6.34 35.18
N LEU A 22 -8.27 -6.36 33.87
CA LEU A 22 -7.93 -5.25 32.98
C LEU A 22 -8.73 -3.98 33.29
N ASP A 23 -10.02 -4.11 33.57
CA ASP A 23 -10.87 -2.98 33.96
C ASP A 23 -10.36 -2.31 35.25
N LEU A 24 -9.91 -3.10 36.23
CA LEU A 24 -9.33 -2.59 37.47
C LEU A 24 -8.00 -1.88 37.23
N LEU A 25 -7.14 -2.40 36.36
CA LEU A 25 -5.89 -1.73 35.99
C LEU A 25 -6.14 -0.43 35.23
N GLN A 26 -7.18 -0.36 34.39
CA GLN A 26 -7.59 0.87 33.73
C GLN A 26 -8.15 1.91 34.71
N ALA A 27 -8.68 1.47 35.85
CA ALA A 27 -9.13 2.32 36.94
C ALA A 27 -8.02 2.72 37.92
N ASP A 28 -6.74 2.60 37.51
CA ASP A 28 -5.54 2.96 38.30
C ASP A 28 -5.37 2.21 39.62
N TYR A 29 -5.91 0.98 39.75
CA TYR A 29 -5.62 0.11 40.88
C TYR A 29 -4.21 -0.49 40.79
N THR A 30 -3.59 -0.74 41.95
CA THR A 30 -2.34 -1.51 41.99
C THR A 30 -2.61 -2.98 41.60
N GLU A 31 -1.65 -3.63 40.95
CA GLU A 31 -1.77 -5.04 40.54
C GLU A 31 -2.11 -5.97 41.71
N GLY A 32 -1.55 -5.68 42.89
CA GLY A 32 -1.83 -6.42 44.12
C GLY A 32 -3.28 -6.27 44.56
N ASP A 33 -3.75 -5.03 44.68
CA ASP A 33 -5.11 -4.73 45.14
C ASP A 33 -6.17 -5.24 44.15
N ALA A 34 -5.89 -5.20 42.85
CA ALA A 34 -6.76 -5.77 41.84
C ALA A 34 -6.91 -7.30 41.99
N LEU A 35 -5.82 -8.01 42.27
CA LEU A 35 -5.85 -9.47 42.52
C LEU A 35 -6.58 -9.82 43.82
N ASP A 36 -6.47 -8.96 44.83
CA ASP A 36 -7.20 -9.09 46.10
C ASP A 36 -8.71 -8.86 45.91
N ALA A 37 -9.10 -7.84 45.15
CA ALA A 37 -10.50 -7.57 44.78
C ALA A 37 -11.14 -8.74 44.02
N LEU A 38 -10.36 -9.46 43.21
CA LEU A 38 -10.80 -10.66 42.49
C LEU A 38 -10.90 -11.91 43.38
N GLY A 39 -10.54 -11.83 44.67
CA GLY A 39 -10.60 -12.95 45.62
C GLY A 39 -9.59 -14.06 45.32
N LEU A 40 -8.39 -13.69 44.83
CA LEU A 40 -7.30 -14.62 44.55
C LEU A 40 -6.30 -14.65 45.70
N VAL A 41 -6.65 -15.35 46.79
CA VAL A 41 -5.80 -15.41 47.99
C VAL A 41 -4.51 -16.21 47.77
N ARG A 42 -4.56 -17.27 46.95
CA ARG A 42 -3.42 -18.17 46.73
C ARG A 42 -2.46 -17.64 45.65
N TYR A 43 -1.17 -17.69 45.93
CA TYR A 43 -0.10 -17.27 45.00
C TYR A 43 -0.14 -18.01 43.66
N CYS A 44 -0.52 -19.30 43.64
CA CYS A 44 -0.57 -20.10 42.43
C CYS A 44 -1.62 -19.60 41.44
N CYS A 45 -2.78 -19.15 41.95
CA CYS A 45 -3.83 -18.61 41.13
C CYS A 45 -3.50 -17.17 40.69
N ARG A 46 -2.78 -16.37 41.52
CA ARG A 46 -2.28 -15.02 41.14
C ARG A 46 -1.25 -15.05 40.01
N ARG A 47 -0.30 -16.00 40.06
CA ARG A 47 0.75 -16.14 39.03
C ARG A 47 0.17 -16.23 37.62
N MET A 48 -0.95 -16.93 37.45
CA MET A 48 -1.57 -17.15 36.13
C MET A 48 -2.00 -15.85 35.45
N LEU A 49 -2.40 -14.83 36.23
CA LEU A 49 -2.80 -13.52 35.70
C LEU A 49 -1.60 -12.57 35.55
N MET A 50 -0.71 -12.54 36.55
CA MET A 50 0.47 -11.65 36.51
C MET A 50 1.43 -11.97 35.35
N THR A 51 1.61 -13.25 35.01
CA THR A 51 2.54 -13.65 33.92
C THR A 51 1.86 -13.85 32.58
N HIS A 52 0.56 -13.56 32.47
CA HIS A 52 -0.15 -13.75 31.21
C HIS A 52 0.23 -12.66 30.21
N VAL A 53 0.46 -13.07 28.96
CA VAL A 53 0.69 -12.15 27.85
C VAL A 53 -0.25 -12.52 26.70
N ASP A 54 -1.09 -11.58 26.31
CA ASP A 54 -1.99 -11.71 25.17
C ASP A 54 -1.24 -11.51 23.86
N LEU A 55 -0.77 -12.62 23.28
CA LEU A 55 -0.15 -12.65 21.95
C LEU A 55 -1.19 -12.85 20.82
N ILE A 56 -2.46 -13.05 21.14
CA ILE A 56 -3.49 -13.40 20.14
C ILE A 56 -3.79 -12.24 19.22
N GLU A 57 -3.87 -11.02 19.73
CA GLU A 57 -4.09 -9.82 18.92
C GLU A 57 -2.99 -9.65 17.87
N LYS A 58 -1.74 -9.89 18.27
CA LYS A 58 -0.59 -9.85 17.36
C LYS A 58 -0.68 -10.94 16.30
N LEU A 59 -1.06 -12.16 16.69
CA LEU A 59 -1.22 -13.31 15.78
C LEU A 59 -2.33 -13.10 14.74
N LEU A 60 -3.49 -12.57 15.15
CA LEU A 60 -4.61 -12.25 14.26
C LEU A 60 -4.22 -11.22 13.20
N ASN A 61 -3.35 -10.27 13.57
CA ASN A 61 -2.92 -9.22 12.66
C ASN A 61 -2.06 -9.72 11.51
N TYR A 62 -1.32 -10.83 11.65
CA TYR A 62 -0.54 -11.39 10.54
C TYR A 62 -1.41 -11.83 9.35
N ASN A 63 -2.61 -12.34 9.62
CA ASN A 63 -3.52 -12.79 8.56
C ASN A 63 -4.07 -11.61 7.73
N SER A 64 -4.32 -10.47 8.38
CA SER A 64 -4.80 -9.26 7.71
C SER A 64 -3.77 -8.69 6.73
N MET A 65 -2.48 -8.84 7.01
CA MET A 65 -1.43 -8.37 6.11
C MET A 65 -1.39 -9.20 4.83
N LEU A 66 -1.61 -10.52 4.95
CA LEU A 66 -1.69 -11.44 3.80
C LEU A 66 -2.93 -11.16 2.93
N SER A 67 -4.09 -10.92 3.56
CA SER A 67 -5.34 -10.62 2.83
C SER A 67 -5.31 -9.23 2.19
N SER A 68 -4.71 -8.24 2.86
CA SER A 68 -4.52 -6.89 2.30
C SER A 68 -3.58 -6.91 1.09
N PHE A 69 -2.49 -7.67 1.16
CA PHE A 69 -1.54 -7.81 0.05
C PHE A 69 -2.17 -8.54 -1.14
N LEU A 70 -2.92 -9.63 -0.88
CA LEU A 70 -3.69 -10.35 -1.90
C LEU A 70 -4.77 -9.46 -2.54
N ALA A 71 -5.49 -8.67 -1.74
CA ALA A 71 -6.46 -7.71 -2.26
C ALA A 71 -5.81 -6.63 -3.13
N PHE A 72 -4.62 -6.16 -2.75
CA PHE A 72 -3.85 -5.20 -3.54
C PHE A 72 -3.38 -5.80 -4.88
N ILE A 73 -2.96 -7.07 -4.90
CA ILE A 73 -2.54 -7.77 -6.12
C ILE A 73 -3.75 -8.09 -7.02
N LEU A 74 -4.87 -8.56 -6.46
CA LEU A 74 -6.06 -8.95 -7.23
C LEU A 74 -6.86 -7.76 -7.78
N PHE A 75 -6.95 -6.63 -7.04
CA PHE A 75 -7.74 -5.47 -7.47
C PHE A 75 -6.88 -4.29 -7.95
N GLY A 76 -5.70 -4.08 -7.40
CA GLY A 76 -4.83 -2.93 -7.74
C GLY A 76 -4.00 -3.12 -9.00
N LEU A 77 -3.40 -4.31 -9.17
CA LEU A 77 -2.57 -4.63 -10.33
C LEU A 77 -3.31 -4.54 -11.68
N PRO A 78 -4.56 -5.06 -11.83
CA PRO A 78 -5.28 -4.93 -13.11
C PRO A 78 -5.66 -3.48 -13.43
N LEU A 79 -6.00 -2.66 -12.42
CA LEU A 79 -6.34 -1.24 -12.63
C LEU A 79 -5.12 -0.43 -13.08
N TYR A 80 -3.95 -0.69 -12.48
CA TYR A 80 -2.69 -0.05 -12.87
C TYR A 80 -2.25 -0.45 -14.28
N LEU A 81 -2.37 -1.74 -14.63
CA LEU A 81 -2.05 -2.25 -15.96
C LEU A 81 -2.98 -1.65 -17.04
N MET A 82 -4.27 -1.50 -16.74
CA MET A 82 -5.23 -0.82 -17.62
C MET A 82 -4.88 0.65 -17.83
N LEU A 83 -4.53 1.37 -16.76
CA LEU A 83 -4.16 2.79 -16.86
C LEU A 83 -2.87 2.99 -17.66
N LEU A 84 -1.88 2.12 -17.47
CA LEU A 84 -0.62 2.13 -18.23
C LEU A 84 -0.88 1.88 -19.72
N PHE A 85 -1.77 0.94 -20.06
CA PHE A 85 -2.13 0.66 -21.46
C PHE A 85 -2.80 1.86 -22.13
N ILE A 86 -3.73 2.53 -21.43
CA ILE A 86 -4.37 3.77 -21.91
C ILE A 86 -3.33 4.86 -22.14
N LEU A 87 -2.37 5.04 -21.22
CA LEU A 87 -1.29 6.01 -21.35
C LEU A 87 -0.41 5.71 -22.56
N VAL A 88 -0.02 4.45 -22.77
CA VAL A 88 0.79 4.05 -23.93
C VAL A 88 0.05 4.27 -25.24
N LEU A 89 -1.25 3.95 -25.31
CA LEU A 89 -2.08 4.23 -26.48
C LEU A 89 -2.22 5.74 -26.74
N ALA A 90 -2.35 6.54 -25.69
CA ALA A 90 -2.40 8.00 -25.81
C ALA A 90 -1.07 8.56 -26.33
N LEU A 91 0.06 8.11 -25.81
CA LEU A 91 1.39 8.49 -26.30
C LEU A 91 1.63 8.05 -27.75
N PHE A 92 1.19 6.85 -28.12
CA PHE A 92 1.28 6.37 -29.50
C PHE A 92 0.45 7.25 -30.46
N ARG A 93 -0.74 7.68 -30.03
CA ARG A 93 -1.59 8.60 -30.80
C ARG A 93 -0.98 10.01 -30.91
N ILE A 94 -0.35 10.51 -29.85
CA ILE A 94 0.37 11.80 -29.84
C ILE A 94 1.61 11.73 -30.75
N ALA A 95 2.39 10.65 -30.67
CA ALA A 95 3.54 10.42 -31.54
C ALA A 95 3.09 10.34 -33.01
N PHE A 96 2.06 9.55 -33.32
CA PHE A 96 1.51 9.45 -34.68
C PHE A 96 1.03 10.82 -35.21
N SER A 97 0.35 11.61 -34.38
CA SER A 97 -0.10 12.95 -34.76
C SER A 97 1.06 13.92 -35.01
N THR A 98 2.13 13.86 -34.23
CA THR A 98 3.30 14.73 -34.41
C THR A 98 4.13 14.29 -35.61
N TYR A 99 4.25 12.99 -35.90
CA TYR A 99 4.86 12.49 -37.14
C TYR A 99 4.07 12.91 -38.37
N CYS A 100 2.73 12.86 -38.35
CA CYS A 100 1.91 13.38 -39.44
C CYS A 100 2.09 14.89 -39.64
N LEU A 101 2.11 15.69 -38.56
CA LEU A 101 2.31 17.13 -38.65
C LEU A 101 3.72 17.48 -39.16
N PHE A 102 4.75 16.76 -38.70
CA PHE A 102 6.11 16.91 -39.17
C PHE A 102 6.25 16.58 -40.66
N PHE A 103 5.63 15.50 -41.11
CA PHE A 103 5.58 15.15 -42.53
C PHE A 103 4.86 16.21 -43.37
N PHE A 104 3.78 16.79 -42.84
CA PHE A 104 3.05 17.89 -43.48
C PHE A 104 3.92 19.16 -43.59
N ILE A 105 4.66 19.52 -42.53
CA ILE A 105 5.57 20.67 -42.54
C ILE A 105 6.75 20.47 -43.50
N VAL A 106 7.37 19.28 -43.54
CA VAL A 106 8.44 18.97 -44.50
C VAL A 106 7.91 19.00 -45.93
N GLY A 107 6.67 18.54 -46.16
CA GLY A 107 5.98 18.70 -47.45
C GLY A 107 5.85 20.16 -47.89
N SER A 108 5.47 21.06 -46.99
CA SER A 108 5.37 22.51 -47.28
C SER A 108 6.72 23.19 -47.54
N ILE A 109 7.84 22.68 -46.98
CA ILE A 109 9.18 23.22 -47.26
C ILE A 109 9.66 22.85 -48.67
N GLY A 110 9.21 21.71 -49.21
CA GLY A 110 9.48 21.30 -50.60
C GLY A 110 8.99 22.30 -51.64
N GLU A 111 7.78 22.85 -51.46
CA GLU A 111 7.21 23.88 -52.35
C GLU A 111 7.96 25.22 -52.28
N VAL A 112 8.51 25.59 -51.11
CA VAL A 112 9.31 26.82 -50.96
C VAL A 112 10.70 26.65 -51.61
N GLY A 113 11.27 25.45 -51.57
CA GLY A 113 12.55 25.12 -52.20
C GLY A 113 12.53 25.28 -53.73
N ASP A 114 11.45 24.84 -54.38
CA ASP A 114 11.28 25.02 -55.84
C ASP A 114 11.03 26.49 -56.22
N GLN A 115 10.38 27.27 -55.36
CA GLN A 115 10.19 28.71 -55.59
C GLN A 115 11.52 29.49 -55.48
N LEU A 116 12.39 29.10 -54.54
CA LEU A 116 13.69 29.73 -54.34
C LEU A 116 14.70 29.34 -55.44
N ARG A 117 14.62 28.12 -55.98
CA ARG A 117 15.43 27.65 -57.11
C ARG A 117 15.15 28.46 -58.39
N LYS A 118 13.89 28.76 -58.70
CA LYS A 118 13.52 29.65 -59.82
C LYS A 118 13.99 31.10 -59.62
N HIS A 119 14.04 31.57 -58.38
CA HIS A 119 14.57 32.91 -58.06
C HIS A 119 16.09 33.02 -58.25
N VAL A 120 16.86 31.97 -57.95
CA VAL A 120 18.33 31.95 -58.18
C VAL A 120 18.67 31.81 -59.67
N GLU A 121 17.89 31.05 -60.43
CA GLU A 121 18.08 30.90 -61.88
C GLU A 121 17.82 32.22 -62.65
N SER A 122 16.94 33.09 -62.13
CA SER A 122 16.71 34.43 -62.69
C SER A 122 17.84 35.45 -62.45
N LYS A 123 18.81 35.15 -61.57
CA LYS A 123 19.91 36.08 -61.20
C LYS A 123 21.23 35.84 -61.93
N GLY A 124 21.29 34.92 -62.90
CA GLY A 124 22.38 34.90 -63.90
C GLY A 124 23.81 34.88 -63.34
N LEU A 125 24.08 34.11 -62.29
CA LEU A 125 25.44 33.89 -61.79
C LEU A 125 26.03 32.60 -62.39
N LEU A 126 26.31 32.64 -63.69
CA LEU A 126 27.14 31.66 -64.41
C LEU A 126 27.97 32.39 -65.49
N GLN A 127 28.70 33.42 -65.09
CA GLN A 127 29.74 34.08 -65.87
C GLN A 127 30.80 34.61 -64.88
N PHE A 128 31.63 33.73 -64.31
CA PHE A 128 33.09 33.89 -64.15
C PHE A 128 33.65 32.91 -63.10
N VAL A 129 34.68 32.17 -63.55
CA VAL A 129 35.56 31.20 -62.86
C VAL A 129 35.02 29.78 -62.75
#